data_AF-A0A6M0IW03-F1
#
_entry.id   AF-A0A6M0IW03-F1
#
_cell.length_a   1.000
_cell.length_b   1.000
_cell.length_c   1.000
_cell.angle_alpha   90.00
_cell.angle_beta   90.00
_cell.angle_gamma   90.00
#
_symmetry.space_group_name_H-M   'P 1'
#
loop_
_entity.id
_entity.type
_entity.pdbx_description
1 polymer ?
#
loop_
_entity_poly.entity_id
_entity_poly.type
_entity_poly.pdbx_seq_one_letter_code
_entity_poly.pdbx_strand_id
1 'polypeptide(L)' 'MIATLIVAWIVFVILWKLLKATLKNALTIAAILILLNISFGITPQDIWHHIMQFTQSLSNIQSGK' A
#
# COMPACT_ATOMS: atom_id res chain seq x y z
N MET A 1 -11.25 -28.26 -21.05
CA MET A 1 -11.17 -26.88 -21.60
C MET A 1 -12.18 -25.90 -20.97
N ILE A 2 -13.29 -26.34 -20.36
CA ILE A 2 -14.23 -25.47 -19.63
C ILE A 2 -13.73 -25.07 -18.23
N ALA A 3 -13.03 -25.96 -17.53
CA ALA A 3 -12.54 -25.73 -16.16
C ALA A 3 -11.56 -24.54 -16.09
N THR A 4 -10.70 -24.38 -17.09
CA THR A 4 -9.78 -23.24 -17.21
C THR A 4 -10.51 -21.92 -17.40
N LEU A 5 -11.63 -21.90 -18.13
CA LEU A 5 -12.47 -20.71 -18.28
C LEU A 5 -13.12 -20.30 -16.96
N ILE A 6 -13.60 -21.27 -16.18
CA ILE A 6 -14.23 -21.03 -14.87
C ILE A 6 -13.20 -20.44 -13.89
N VAL A 7 -12.00 -21.01 -13.84
CA VAL A 7 -10.92 -20.51 -12.98
C VAL A 7 -10.49 -19.10 -13.40
N ALA A 8 -10.30 -18.85 -14.69
CA ALA A 8 -9.96 -17.51 -15.19
C ALA A 8 -11.04 -16.47 -14.85
N TRP A 9 -12.32 -16.85 -14.96
CA TRP A 9 -13.44 -15.99 -14.58
C TRP A 9 -13.42 -15.63 -13.09
N ILE A 10 -13.17 -16.61 -12.21
CA ILE A 10 -13.07 -16.39 -10.76
C ILE A 10 -11.92 -15.41 -10.46
N VAL A 11 -10.74 -15.63 -11.04
CA VAL A 11 -9.59 -14.75 -10.85
C VAL A 11 -9.89 -13.34 -11.37
N PHE A 12 -10.54 -13.21 -12.53
CA PHE A 12 -10.96 -11.92 -13.08
C PHE A 12 -11.93 -11.17 -12.15
N VAL A 13 -12.92 -11.87 -11.60
CA VAL A 13 -13.86 -11.28 -10.63
C VAL A 13 -13.14 -10.83 -9.36
N ILE A 14 -12.21 -11.64 -8.84
CA ILE A 14 -11.40 -11.29 -7.67
C ILE A 14 -10.53 -10.07 -7.97
N LEU A 15 -9.84 -10.04 -9.11
CA LEU A 15 -9.04 -8.92 -9.56
C LEU A 15 -9.88 -7.64 -9.69
N TRP A 16 -11.09 -7.73 -10.25
CA TRP A 16 -11.98 -6.57 -10.38
C TRP A 16 -12.45 -6.05 -9.01
N LYS A 17 -12.69 -6.97 -8.06
CA LYS A 17 -12.99 -6.61 -6.67
C LYS A 17 -11.80 -5.95 -5.99
N LEU A 18 -10.60 -6.52 -6.15
CA LEU A 18 -9.36 -6.00 -5.62
C LEU A 18 -9.07 -4.62 -6.21
N LEU A 19 -9.22 -4.44 -7.51
CA LEU A 19 -8.95 -3.18 -8.19
C LEU A 19 -9.83 -2.06 -7.61
N LYS A 20 -11.14 -2.29 -7.43
CA LYS A 20 -12.02 -1.30 -6.81
C LYS A 20 -11.66 -1.03 -5.34
N ALA A 21 -11.28 -2.06 -4.59
CA ALA A 21 -10.84 -1.91 -3.21
C ALA A 21 -9.54 -1.09 -3.11
N THR A 22 -8.56 -1.43 -3.94
CA THR A 22 -7.28 -0.72 -4.07
C THR A 22 -7.49 0.70 -4.54
N LEU A 23 -8.40 0.97 -5.48
CA LEU A 23 -8.68 2.34 -5.94
C LEU A 23 -9.21 3.21 -4.80
N LYS A 24 -10.17 2.70 -4.01
CA LYS A 24 -10.71 3.43 -2.86
C LYS A 24 -9.66 3.64 -1.78
N ASN A 25 -8.88 2.60 -1.45
CA ASN A 25 -7.80 2.73 -0.48
C ASN A 25 -6.72 3.69 -0.96
N ALA A 26 -6.27 3.57 -2.21
CA ALA A 26 -5.27 4.45 -2.81
C ALA A 26 -5.75 5.88 -2.88
N LEU A 27 -7.04 6.13 -3.17
CA LEU A 27 -7.64 7.46 -3.16
C LEU A 27 -7.62 8.05 -1.74
N THR A 28 -8.04 7.30 -0.73
CA THR A 28 -8.01 7.74 0.67
C THR A 28 -6.59 8.02 1.14
N ILE A 29 -5.64 7.12 0.83
CA ILE A 29 -4.22 7.28 1.14
C ILE A 29 -3.68 8.52 0.41
N ALA A 30 -3.96 8.68 -0.88
CA ALA A 30 -3.52 9.85 -1.64
C ALA A 30 -4.11 11.15 -1.09
N ALA A 31 -5.39 11.15 -0.70
CA ALA A 31 -6.03 12.30 -0.05
C ALA A 31 -5.34 12.65 1.27
N ILE A 32 -5.07 11.67 2.13
CA ILE A 32 -4.34 11.87 3.39
C ILE A 32 -2.92 12.38 3.10
N LEU A 33 -2.20 11.78 2.14
CA LEU A 33 -0.85 12.18 1.76
C LEU A 33 -0.80 13.61 1.22
N ILE A 34 -1.76 14.01 0.39
CA ILE A 34 -1.89 15.36 -0.14
C ILE A 34 -2.20 16.35 0.98
N LEU A 35 -3.13 16.00 1.87
CA LEU A 35 -3.50 16.84 3.00
C LEU A 35 -2.32 17.01 3.96
N LEU A 36 -1.57 15.94 4.23
CA LEU A 36 -0.33 15.98 5.01
C LEU A 36 0.78 16.77 4.31
N ASN A 37 0.93 16.63 2.99
CA ASN A 37 1.90 17.38 2.20
C ASN A 37 1.59 18.88 2.24
N ILE A 38 0.31 19.27 2.16
CA ILE A 38 -0.13 20.66 2.27
C ILE A 38 0.01 21.19 3.70
N SER A 39 -0.34 20.39 4.72
CA SER A 39 -0.31 20.84 6.12
C SER A 39 1.08 20.83 6.74
N PHE A 40 1.94 19.87 6.41
CA PHE A 40 3.26 19.68 7.02
C PHE A 40 4.43 19.88 6.05
N GLY A 41 4.18 20.05 4.74
CA GLY A 41 5.23 20.17 3.72
C GLY A 41 5.97 18.87 3.41
N ILE A 42 5.50 17.73 3.94
CA ILE A 42 6.21 16.44 3.88
C ILE A 42 5.80 15.67 2.62
N THR A 43 6.76 15.23 1.82
CA THR A 43 6.52 14.44 0.62
C THR A 43 6.25 12.97 0.97
N PRO A 44 5.43 12.22 0.18
CA PRO A 44 5.21 10.79 0.43
C PRO A 44 6.50 9.96 0.47
N GLN A 45 7.52 10.38 -0.27
CA GLN A 45 8.86 9.78 -0.24
C GLN A 45 9.56 9.95 1.11
N ASP A 46 9.40 11.09 1.78
CA ASP A 46 9.99 11.32 3.10
C ASP A 46 9.34 10.44 4.16
N ILE A 47 8.02 10.23 4.06
CA ILE A 47 7.29 9.32 4.96
C ILE A 47 7.82 7.90 4.81
N TRP A 48 8.01 7.45 3.58
CA TRP A 48 8.56 6.13 3.29
C TRP A 48 9.98 6.01 3.85
N HIS A 49 10.81 7.03 3.66
CA HIS A 49 12.17 7.06 4.20
C HIS A 49 12.18 7.01 5.74
N HIS A 50 11.28 7.76 6.39
CA HIS A 50 11.10 7.74 7.85
C HIS A 50 10.67 6.36 8.36
N ILE A 51 9.74 5.70 7.67
CA ILE A 51 9.30 4.34 8.01
C ILE A 51 10.47 3.35 7.86
N MET A 52 11.27 3.48 6.81
CA MET A 52 12.48 2.66 6.59
C MET A 52 13.49 2.85 7.71
N GLN A 53 13.79 4.09 8.08
CA GLN A 53 14.70 4.40 9.18
C GLN A 53 14.17 3.89 10.52
N PHE A 54 12.87 4.01 10.75
CA PHE A 54 12.23 3.52 11.96
C PHE A 54 12.30 2.00 12.06
N THR A 55 11.97 1.29 10.97
CA THR A 55 12.06 -0.18 10.91
C THR A 55 13.51 -0.67 11.02
N GLN A 56 14.48 0.01 10.41
CA GLN A 56 15.91 -0.29 10.60
C GLN A 56 16.38 -0.03 12.04
N SER A 57 15.92 1.05 12.66
CA SER A 57 16.22 1.34 14.07
C SER A 57 15.64 0.26 14.97
N LEU A 58 14.40 -0.17 14.73
CA LEU A 58 13.76 -1.27 15.45
C LEU A 58 14.48 -2.61 15.22
N SER A 59 14.90 -2.92 13.98
CA SER A 59 15.65 -4.15 13.71
C SER A 59 17.01 -4.17 14.38
N ASN A 60 17.68 -3.01 14.49
CA ASN A 60 18.95 -2.89 15.20
C ASN A 60 18.76 -3.00 16.72
N ILE A 61 17.67 -2.47 17.26
CA ILE A 61 17.31 -2.64 18.69
C ILE A 61 16.96 -4.10 18.98
N GLN A 62 16.29 -4.81 18.06
CA GLN A 62 15.91 -6.22 18.23
C GLN A 62 17.05 -7.20 17.92
N SER A 63 18.01 -6.84 17.08
CA SER A 63 19.18 -7.67 16.73
C SER A 63 20.42 -7.37 17.58
N GLY A 64 20.36 -6.33 18.42
CA GLY A 64 21.43 -5.93 19.33
C GLY A 64 21.30 -6.59 20.71
N LYS A 65 21.67 -7.88 20.80
CA LYS A 65 21.91 -8.70 22.02
C LYS A 65 20.76 -8.84 23.02
#